data_AF-F2ZCA7-F1
#
_entry.id   AF-F2ZCA7-F1
#
_cell.length_a   1.000
_cell.length_b   1.000
_cell.length_c   1.000
_cell.angle_alpha   90.00
_cell.angle_beta   90.00
_cell.angle_gamma   90.00
#
_symmetry.space_group_name_H-M   'P 1'
#
loop_
_entity.id
_entity.type
_entity.pdbx_description
1 polymer ?
#
loop_
_entity_poly.entity_id
_entity_poly.type
_entity_poly.pdbx_seq_one_letter_code
_entity_poly.pdbx_strand_id
1 'polypeptide(L)'
;AITRAWGHVEYAKLLDFYVPPRFLRLFDGPSMNIVDMWRILGRDLDNGGMVVGTIIKPKLGLRSQPFADACYQFWLGGDFIKNDEPQGNQVYAPMREITPLVADAMKRAMDETGQPKLFSANITADDPFEMIARGEYILETFGEHAENVAFLVDGYVGGCGMVTLARRYFPNQFLHYHRAGHGMVTSERTNRGYSLLAHMKWSRMLGASGIHTGTM
;
A
#
# COMPACT_ATOMS: atom_id res chain seq x y z
N ALA A 1 22.88 -26.72 -9.98
CA ALA A 1 22.62 -27.46 -8.73
C ALA A 1 21.76 -26.57 -7.84
N ILE A 2 20.54 -26.99 -7.47
CA ILE A 2 19.73 -26.25 -6.51
C ILE A 2 20.40 -26.44 -5.15
N THR A 3 20.96 -25.36 -4.58
CA THR A 3 21.57 -25.39 -3.27
C THR A 3 20.49 -25.70 -2.22
N ARG A 4 20.57 -26.87 -1.60
CA ARG A 4 19.72 -27.22 -0.45
C ARG A 4 20.23 -26.44 0.76
N ALA A 5 19.39 -25.57 1.32
CA ALA A 5 19.73 -24.83 2.55
C ALA A 5 20.05 -25.76 3.73
N TRP A 6 19.39 -26.92 3.76
CA TRP A 6 19.68 -28.04 4.67
C TRP A 6 19.93 -29.26 3.79
N GLY A 7 21.18 -29.74 3.71
CA GLY A 7 21.60 -30.74 2.70
C GLY A 7 20.74 -32.02 2.64
N HIS A 8 20.10 -32.40 3.74
CA HIS A 8 19.27 -33.60 3.86
C HIS A 8 17.75 -33.36 3.69
N VAL A 9 17.27 -32.10 3.66
CA VAL A 9 15.84 -31.78 3.48
C VAL A 9 15.58 -31.42 2.04
N GLU A 10 14.67 -32.15 1.38
CA GLU A 10 14.31 -31.87 -0.01
C GLU A 10 13.61 -30.50 -0.12
N TYR A 11 12.57 -30.25 0.69
CA TYR A 11 11.88 -28.98 0.81
C TYR A 11 11.12 -28.86 2.14
N ALA A 12 10.77 -27.63 2.51
CA ALA A 12 9.91 -27.33 3.64
C ALA A 12 9.18 -26.00 3.37
N LYS A 13 7.88 -25.96 3.65
CA LYS A 13 7.04 -24.77 3.49
C LYS A 13 6.18 -24.55 4.73
N LEU A 14 6.23 -23.36 5.31
CA LEU A 14 5.38 -22.99 6.43
C LEU A 14 3.94 -22.77 5.95
N LEU A 15 3.00 -23.58 6.42
CA LEU A 15 1.59 -23.45 6.02
C LEU A 15 0.80 -22.53 6.93
N ASP A 16 1.04 -22.59 8.23
CA ASP A 16 0.41 -21.73 9.24
C ASP A 16 1.28 -21.68 10.51
N PHE A 17 0.99 -20.71 11.38
CA PHE A 17 1.63 -20.56 12.69
C PHE A 17 0.66 -20.00 13.73
N TYR A 18 0.87 -20.36 14.99
CA TYR A 18 0.13 -19.78 16.11
C TYR A 18 1.04 -18.84 16.92
N VAL A 19 0.51 -17.69 17.32
CA VAL A 19 1.20 -16.70 18.14
C VAL A 19 0.47 -16.61 19.48
N PRO A 20 1.09 -17.04 20.60
CA PRO A 20 0.42 -16.99 21.89
C PRO A 20 0.19 -15.53 22.33
N PRO A 21 -0.84 -15.24 23.14
CA PRO A 21 -1.22 -13.87 23.49
C PRO A 21 -0.08 -13.02 24.09
N ARG A 22 0.82 -13.65 24.85
CA ARG A 22 1.99 -12.97 25.44
C ARG A 22 2.96 -12.47 24.36
N PHE A 23 3.16 -13.23 23.29
CA PHE A 23 4.04 -12.84 22.20
C PHE A 23 3.34 -11.90 21.22
N LEU A 24 2.05 -12.13 20.93
CA LEU A 24 1.26 -11.29 20.03
C LEU A 24 1.22 -9.82 20.49
N ARG A 25 1.12 -9.58 21.80
CA ARG A 25 1.11 -8.24 22.40
C ARG A 25 2.41 -7.46 22.26
N LEU A 26 3.49 -8.07 21.76
CA LEU A 26 4.77 -7.40 21.52
C LEU A 26 4.89 -6.82 20.11
N PHE A 27 3.92 -7.09 19.23
CA PHE A 27 3.90 -6.59 17.86
C PHE A 27 3.11 -5.29 17.77
N ASP A 28 3.50 -4.42 16.84
CA ASP A 28 2.89 -3.09 16.67
C ASP A 28 1.40 -3.20 16.29
N GLY A 29 1.05 -4.13 15.40
CA GLY A 29 -0.29 -4.22 14.83
C GLY A 29 -0.70 -2.97 14.03
N PRO A 30 -1.84 -2.99 13.33
CA PRO A 30 -2.26 -1.85 12.52
C PRO A 30 -2.67 -0.66 13.41
N SER A 31 -2.23 0.55 13.09
CA SER A 31 -2.73 1.79 13.72
C SER A 31 -3.97 2.35 13.04
N MET A 32 -4.08 2.13 11.73
CA MET A 32 -5.21 2.51 10.89
C MET A 32 -5.78 1.27 10.21
N ASN A 33 -7.04 1.31 9.81
CA ASN A 33 -7.70 0.26 9.03
C ASN A 33 -8.82 0.86 8.13
N ILE A 34 -9.69 0.00 7.57
CA ILE A 34 -10.74 0.42 6.65
C ILE A 34 -11.77 1.38 7.28
N VAL A 35 -11.97 1.33 8.59
CA VAL A 35 -12.88 2.23 9.32
C VAL A 35 -12.45 3.68 9.18
N ASP A 36 -11.14 3.94 9.13
CA ASP A 36 -10.61 5.29 8.90
C ASP A 36 -10.92 5.79 7.48
N MET A 37 -10.87 4.91 6.49
CA MET A 37 -11.31 5.22 5.12
C MET A 37 -12.81 5.47 5.07
N TRP A 38 -13.62 4.66 5.76
CA TRP A 38 -15.07 4.87 5.83
C TRP A 38 -15.43 6.21 6.48
N ARG A 39 -14.72 6.61 7.55
CA ARG A 39 -14.86 7.94 8.15
C ARG A 39 -14.63 9.04 7.13
N ILE A 40 -13.51 8.98 6.38
CA ILE A 40 -13.19 10.00 5.36
C ILE A 40 -14.25 10.03 4.26
N LEU A 41 -14.76 8.87 3.86
CA LEU A 41 -15.81 8.74 2.84
C LEU A 41 -17.23 9.05 3.37
N GLY A 42 -17.39 9.42 4.65
CA GLY A 42 -18.69 9.72 5.26
C GLY A 42 -19.62 8.51 5.37
N ARG A 43 -19.08 7.31 5.57
CA ARG A 43 -19.83 6.04 5.61
C ARG A 43 -20.00 5.52 7.03
N ASP A 44 -20.87 4.53 7.18
CA ASP A 44 -21.04 3.78 8.42
C ASP A 44 -19.71 3.16 8.88
N LEU A 45 -19.42 3.22 10.18
CA LEU A 45 -18.12 2.81 10.72
C LEU A 45 -18.05 1.31 11.07
N ASP A 46 -19.20 0.63 11.15
CA ASP A 46 -19.25 -0.79 11.45
C ASP A 46 -19.25 -1.62 10.16
N ASN A 47 -20.01 -1.18 9.16
CA ASN A 47 -20.18 -1.85 7.87
C ASN A 47 -20.26 -0.86 6.69
N GLY A 48 -19.32 0.07 6.60
CA GLY A 48 -19.26 1.10 5.53
C GLY A 48 -19.08 0.58 4.10
N GLY A 49 -18.93 -0.74 3.92
CA GLY A 49 -19.06 -1.42 2.63
C GLY A 49 -17.88 -1.23 1.69
N MET A 50 -18.13 -1.50 0.41
CA MET A 50 -17.13 -1.59 -0.65
C MET A 50 -16.53 -0.22 -0.99
N VAL A 51 -15.20 -0.08 -0.91
CA VAL A 51 -14.47 1.07 -1.46
C VAL A 51 -14.05 0.74 -2.90
N VAL A 52 -14.61 1.45 -3.88
CA VAL A 52 -14.37 1.19 -5.30
C VAL A 52 -13.03 1.78 -5.70
N GLY A 53 -12.07 0.92 -5.97
CA GLY A 53 -10.68 1.29 -6.25
C GLY A 53 -10.20 0.96 -7.67
N THR A 54 -9.22 1.72 -8.17
CA THR A 54 -8.44 1.36 -9.37
C THR A 54 -6.93 1.57 -9.17
N ILE A 55 -6.17 1.13 -10.16
CA ILE A 55 -4.74 1.37 -10.31
C ILE A 55 -4.54 2.18 -11.59
N ILE A 56 -3.76 3.25 -11.54
CA ILE A 56 -3.45 4.00 -12.76
C ILE A 56 -2.62 3.15 -13.72
N LYS A 57 -3.09 3.06 -14.97
CA LYS A 57 -2.43 2.38 -16.09
C LYS A 57 -2.14 3.35 -17.23
N PRO A 58 -1.11 3.12 -18.06
CA PRO A 58 -0.13 2.02 -18.03
C PRO A 58 0.69 1.97 -16.74
N LYS A 59 1.26 0.80 -16.43
CA LYS A 59 2.08 0.57 -15.23
C LYS A 59 3.14 1.66 -15.05
N LEU A 60 3.80 2.02 -16.14
CA LEU A 60 4.77 3.11 -16.26
C LEU A 60 4.57 3.77 -17.63
N GLY A 61 4.99 5.03 -17.76
CA GLY A 61 5.04 5.75 -19.05
C GLY A 61 4.06 6.93 -19.22
N LEU A 62 3.06 7.08 -18.35
CA LEU A 62 2.32 8.35 -18.31
C LEU A 62 3.24 9.45 -17.75
N ARG A 63 3.23 10.61 -18.40
CA ARG A 63 3.81 11.84 -17.87
C ARG A 63 2.88 12.43 -16.80
N SER A 64 3.37 13.42 -16.05
CA SER A 64 2.71 14.01 -14.88
C SER A 64 1.25 14.42 -15.13
N GLN A 65 0.96 15.20 -16.19
CA GLN A 65 -0.41 15.66 -16.47
C GLN A 65 -1.35 14.53 -16.91
N PRO A 66 -1.02 13.67 -17.91
CA PRO A 66 -1.88 12.54 -18.27
C PRO A 66 -2.19 11.59 -17.10
N PHE A 67 -1.25 11.43 -16.15
CA PHE A 67 -1.50 10.65 -14.94
C PHE A 67 -2.59 11.28 -14.07
N ALA A 68 -2.50 12.58 -13.81
CA ALA A 68 -3.48 13.32 -13.02
C ALA A 68 -4.85 13.38 -13.71
N ASP A 69 -4.89 13.52 -15.04
CA ASP A 69 -6.13 13.48 -15.82
C ASP A 69 -6.82 12.12 -15.68
N ALA A 70 -6.07 11.02 -15.75
CA ALA A 70 -6.60 9.68 -15.52
C ALA A 70 -7.12 9.50 -14.09
N CYS A 71 -6.47 10.12 -13.10
CA CYS A 71 -6.94 10.11 -11.72
C CYS A 71 -8.29 10.82 -11.59
N TYR A 72 -8.38 12.05 -12.08
CA TYR A 72 -9.60 12.85 -12.07
C TYR A 72 -10.75 12.10 -12.76
N GLN A 73 -10.53 11.54 -13.95
CA GLN A 73 -11.56 10.82 -14.70
C GLN A 73 -12.11 9.62 -13.93
N PHE A 74 -11.25 8.84 -13.25
CA PHE A 74 -11.73 7.74 -12.42
C PHE A 74 -12.52 8.25 -11.19
N TRP A 75 -12.04 9.30 -10.53
CA TRP A 75 -12.67 9.84 -9.33
C TRP A 75 -14.06 10.45 -9.58
N LEU A 76 -14.44 10.74 -10.82
CA LEU A 76 -15.84 11.09 -11.15
C LEU A 76 -16.84 9.97 -10.81
N GLY A 77 -16.39 8.71 -10.72
CA GLY A 77 -17.25 7.56 -10.37
C GLY A 77 -16.70 6.61 -9.30
N GLY A 78 -15.42 6.70 -8.95
CA GLY A 78 -14.77 5.84 -7.97
C GLY A 78 -14.34 6.56 -6.69
N ASP A 79 -13.90 5.77 -5.70
CA ASP A 79 -13.49 6.27 -4.38
C ASP A 79 -11.96 6.39 -4.28
N PHE A 80 -11.24 5.37 -4.73
CA PHE A 80 -9.85 5.13 -4.36
C PHE A 80 -8.94 4.88 -5.57
N ILE A 81 -7.76 5.49 -5.58
CA ILE A 81 -6.74 5.22 -6.59
C ILE A 81 -5.46 4.83 -5.88
N LYS A 82 -4.74 3.82 -6.39
CA LYS A 82 -3.36 3.56 -6.00
C LYS A 82 -2.40 3.82 -7.15
N ASN A 83 -1.18 4.22 -6.81
CA ASN A 83 -0.04 4.00 -7.70
C ASN A 83 0.05 2.50 -8.06
N ASP A 84 0.43 2.20 -9.30
CA ASP A 84 0.96 0.87 -9.63
C ASP A 84 2.33 0.71 -8.95
N GLU A 85 2.74 -0.53 -8.66
CA GLU A 85 3.87 -0.76 -7.74
C GLU A 85 5.21 -0.08 -8.10
N PRO A 86 5.59 0.12 -9.37
CA PRO A 86 6.88 0.75 -9.67
C PRO A 86 6.80 2.27 -9.82
N GLN A 87 5.60 2.87 -9.77
CA GLN A 87 5.45 4.32 -9.96
C GLN A 87 6.04 5.07 -8.76
N GLY A 88 6.87 6.09 -9.02
CA GLY A 88 7.51 6.86 -7.96
C GLY A 88 8.11 8.16 -8.50
N ASN A 89 9.40 8.15 -8.80
CA ASN A 89 10.15 9.34 -9.22
C ASN A 89 10.93 9.11 -10.53
N GLN A 90 10.28 8.55 -11.54
CA GLN A 90 10.91 8.35 -12.85
C GLN A 90 11.17 9.69 -13.54
N VAL A 91 12.23 9.77 -14.35
CA VAL A 91 12.66 11.01 -15.02
C VAL A 91 11.60 11.64 -15.95
N TYR A 92 10.64 10.87 -16.44
CA TYR A 92 9.55 11.36 -17.30
C TYR A 92 8.25 11.70 -16.53
N ALA A 93 8.20 11.37 -15.24
CA ALA A 93 7.10 11.69 -14.33
C ALA A 93 7.66 11.97 -12.93
N PRO A 94 8.40 13.09 -12.76
CA PRO A 94 9.04 13.39 -11.49
C PRO A 94 8.01 13.57 -10.37
N MET A 95 8.33 13.07 -9.18
CA MET A 95 7.42 13.13 -8.03
C MET A 95 6.99 14.57 -7.71
N ARG A 96 7.91 15.53 -7.86
CA ARG A 96 7.68 16.96 -7.62
C ARG A 96 6.72 17.62 -8.62
N GLU A 97 6.49 16.98 -9.76
CA GLU A 97 5.55 17.47 -10.77
C GLU A 97 4.21 16.73 -10.69
N ILE A 98 4.24 15.40 -10.52
CA ILE A 98 3.04 14.58 -10.53
C ILE A 98 2.21 14.71 -9.25
N THR A 99 2.85 14.83 -8.07
CA THR A 99 2.13 14.86 -6.78
C THR A 99 1.21 16.08 -6.66
N PRO A 100 1.65 17.32 -6.99
CA PRO A 100 0.75 18.48 -6.99
C PRO A 100 -0.41 18.36 -7.99
N LEU A 101 -0.17 17.75 -9.16
CA LEU A 101 -1.21 17.55 -10.16
C LEU A 101 -2.26 16.53 -9.70
N VAL A 102 -1.84 15.47 -9.00
CA VAL A 102 -2.78 14.50 -8.40
C VAL A 102 -3.58 15.14 -7.27
N ALA A 103 -2.97 15.97 -6.43
CA ALA A 103 -3.67 16.72 -5.38
C ALA A 103 -4.72 17.68 -5.98
N ASP A 104 -4.36 18.43 -7.03
CA ASP A 104 -5.29 19.28 -7.79
C ASP A 104 -6.43 18.44 -8.42
N ALA A 105 -6.11 17.31 -9.05
CA ALA A 105 -7.10 16.40 -9.61
C ALA A 105 -8.08 15.86 -8.57
N MET A 106 -7.59 15.52 -7.37
CA MET A 106 -8.42 15.10 -6.25
C MET A 106 -9.36 16.21 -5.83
N LYS A 107 -8.84 17.42 -5.63
CA LYS A 107 -9.64 18.61 -5.27
C LYS A 107 -10.74 18.88 -6.30
N ARG A 108 -10.39 18.93 -7.60
CA ARG A 108 -11.37 19.15 -8.67
C ARG A 108 -12.44 18.06 -8.71
N ALA A 109 -12.08 16.80 -8.53
CA ALA A 109 -13.05 15.71 -8.49
C ALA A 109 -13.99 15.81 -7.27
N MET A 110 -13.47 16.21 -6.10
CA MET A 110 -14.29 16.43 -4.90
C MET A 110 -15.22 17.64 -5.07
N ASP A 111 -14.73 18.75 -5.63
CA ASP A 111 -15.51 19.95 -5.92
C ASP A 111 -16.68 19.65 -6.88
N GLU A 112 -16.45 18.82 -7.90
CA GLU A 112 -17.46 18.46 -8.90
C GLU A 112 -18.47 17.42 -8.40
N THR A 113 -17.99 16.39 -7.70
CA THR A 113 -18.84 15.27 -7.28
C THR A 113 -19.52 15.49 -5.93
N GLY A 114 -18.99 16.41 -5.10
CA GLY A 114 -19.39 16.57 -3.70
C GLY A 114 -19.03 15.36 -2.83
N GLN A 115 -18.18 14.45 -3.31
CA GLN A 115 -17.83 13.21 -2.62
C GLN A 115 -16.33 13.18 -2.28
N PRO A 116 -15.93 12.73 -1.08
CA PRO A 116 -14.52 12.55 -0.73
C PRO A 116 -13.84 11.48 -1.61
N LYS A 117 -12.55 11.67 -1.88
CA LYS A 117 -11.72 10.76 -2.70
C LYS A 117 -10.47 10.35 -1.95
N LEU A 118 -9.90 9.19 -2.26
CA LEU A 118 -8.73 8.62 -1.61
C LEU A 118 -7.62 8.32 -2.62
N PHE A 119 -6.37 8.50 -2.20
CA PHE A 119 -5.19 8.16 -3.01
C PHE A 119 -4.17 7.35 -2.21
N SER A 120 -3.59 6.32 -2.79
CA SER A 120 -2.53 5.52 -2.18
C SER A 120 -1.22 5.71 -2.93
N ALA A 121 -0.36 6.54 -2.35
CA ALA A 121 0.90 6.97 -2.92
C ALA A 121 2.03 6.01 -2.59
N ASN A 122 2.81 5.59 -3.59
CA ASN A 122 3.97 4.72 -3.37
C ASN A 122 5.14 5.50 -2.76
N ILE A 123 5.56 5.11 -1.56
CA ILE A 123 6.71 5.71 -0.88
C ILE A 123 7.91 4.75 -0.77
N THR A 124 7.84 3.57 -1.42
CA THR A 124 8.89 2.55 -1.34
C THR A 124 10.25 3.10 -1.79
N ALA A 125 11.26 2.96 -0.94
CA ALA A 125 12.66 3.27 -1.24
C ALA A 125 13.60 2.49 -0.32
N ASP A 126 14.81 2.18 -0.80
CA ASP A 126 15.84 1.49 -0.03
C ASP A 126 16.33 2.33 1.16
N ASP A 127 16.49 3.63 0.94
CA ASP A 127 16.89 4.57 1.98
C ASP A 127 15.66 4.95 2.84
N PRO A 128 15.68 4.69 4.17
CA PRO A 128 14.59 5.11 5.05
C PRO A 128 14.34 6.62 5.03
N PHE A 129 15.38 7.44 4.82
CA PHE A 129 15.22 8.89 4.74
C PHE A 129 14.52 9.33 3.45
N GLU A 130 14.69 8.58 2.36
CA GLU A 130 13.92 8.81 1.13
C GLU A 130 12.44 8.45 1.34
N MET A 131 12.13 7.35 2.02
CA MET A 131 10.73 7.01 2.34
C MET A 131 10.07 8.10 3.19
N ILE A 132 10.79 8.62 4.19
CA ILE A 132 10.34 9.73 5.03
C ILE A 132 10.12 10.98 4.18
N ALA A 133 11.12 11.40 3.40
CA ALA A 133 11.04 12.60 2.56
C ALA A 133 9.88 12.53 1.56
N ARG A 134 9.63 11.35 0.97
CA ARG A 134 8.46 11.12 0.10
C ARG A 134 7.16 11.30 0.85
N GLY A 135 7.01 10.63 1.99
CA GLY A 135 5.79 10.69 2.78
C GLY A 135 5.49 12.11 3.25
N GLU A 136 6.47 12.80 3.83
CA GLU A 136 6.33 14.20 4.27
C GLU A 136 5.96 15.12 3.11
N TYR A 137 6.66 15.02 1.97
CA TYR A 137 6.36 15.83 0.79
C TYR A 137 4.93 15.60 0.28
N ILE A 138 4.45 14.36 0.28
CA ILE A 138 3.08 14.04 -0.12
C ILE A 138 2.08 14.69 0.84
N LEU A 139 2.25 14.52 2.16
CA LEU A 139 1.31 15.10 3.13
C LEU A 139 1.30 16.62 3.08
N GLU A 140 2.47 17.25 2.96
CA GLU A 140 2.58 18.70 2.78
C GLU A 140 1.87 19.16 1.51
N THR A 141 2.05 18.45 0.39
CA THR A 141 1.45 18.80 -0.90
C THR A 141 -0.07 18.63 -0.91
N PHE A 142 -0.60 17.59 -0.27
CA PHE A 142 -2.04 17.36 -0.16
C PHE A 142 -2.71 18.28 0.87
N GLY A 143 -1.94 18.89 1.78
CA GLY A 143 -2.41 19.94 2.69
C GLY A 143 -3.63 19.51 3.50
N GLU A 144 -4.75 20.21 3.34
CA GLU A 144 -6.01 19.88 4.03
C GLU A 144 -6.56 18.48 3.68
N HIS A 145 -6.15 17.91 2.55
CA HIS A 145 -6.52 16.56 2.11
C HIS A 145 -5.47 15.50 2.47
N ALA A 146 -4.53 15.80 3.37
CA ALA A 146 -3.50 14.86 3.79
C ALA A 146 -4.09 13.57 4.41
N GLU A 147 -5.25 13.64 5.08
CA GLU A 147 -5.92 12.45 5.62
C GLU A 147 -6.48 11.51 4.53
N ASN A 148 -6.70 12.02 3.32
CA ASN A 148 -7.20 11.24 2.17
C ASN A 148 -6.11 10.36 1.55
N VAL A 149 -4.87 10.45 2.05
CA VAL A 149 -3.72 9.75 1.50
C VAL A 149 -3.43 8.48 2.31
N ALA A 150 -3.28 7.37 1.60
CA ALA A 150 -2.68 6.15 2.11
C ALA A 150 -1.24 6.04 1.60
N PHE A 151 -0.37 5.37 2.36
CA PHE A 151 0.99 5.06 1.90
C PHE A 151 1.11 3.62 1.46
N LEU A 152 1.48 3.44 0.18
CA LEU A 152 1.81 2.15 -0.39
C LEU A 152 3.29 1.85 -0.17
N VAL A 153 3.54 0.64 0.34
CA VAL A 153 4.89 0.08 0.49
C VAL A 153 4.92 -1.33 -0.10
N ASP A 154 5.88 -1.59 -0.99
CA ASP A 154 6.14 -2.92 -1.52
C ASP A 154 6.84 -3.82 -0.49
N GLY A 155 6.10 -4.24 0.54
CA GLY A 155 6.68 -4.89 1.72
C GLY A 155 7.33 -6.26 1.49
N TYR A 156 7.03 -6.95 0.38
CA TYR A 156 7.70 -8.22 0.06
C TYR A 156 9.09 -8.00 -0.52
N VAL A 157 9.23 -7.18 -1.58
CA VAL A 157 10.55 -6.87 -2.18
C VAL A 157 11.36 -5.89 -1.32
N GLY A 158 10.70 -4.93 -0.67
CA GLY A 158 11.33 -3.96 0.22
C GLY A 158 11.62 -4.50 1.63
N GLY A 159 10.99 -5.62 2.00
CA GLY A 159 11.18 -6.28 3.28
C GLY A 159 10.49 -5.60 4.47
N CYS A 160 10.61 -6.24 5.64
CA CYS A 160 9.90 -5.83 6.85
C CYS A 160 10.33 -4.45 7.37
N GLY A 161 11.57 -4.02 7.11
CA GLY A 161 12.10 -2.74 7.57
C GLY A 161 11.32 -1.55 7.01
N MET A 162 11.03 -1.55 5.70
CA MET A 162 10.27 -0.49 5.04
C MET A 162 8.83 -0.41 5.54
N VAL A 163 8.20 -1.56 5.79
CA VAL A 163 6.84 -1.64 6.33
C VAL A 163 6.78 -1.05 7.73
N THR A 164 7.71 -1.45 8.61
CA THR A 164 7.80 -0.94 9.97
C THR A 164 8.12 0.55 10.00
N LEU A 165 8.98 1.03 9.09
CA LEU A 165 9.28 2.46 8.97
C LEU A 165 8.01 3.26 8.69
N ALA A 166 7.27 2.90 7.63
CA ALA A 166 6.03 3.59 7.29
C ALA A 166 5.01 3.51 8.43
N ARG A 167 4.85 2.34 9.05
CA ARG A 167 3.96 2.12 10.19
C ARG A 167 4.26 3.01 11.40
N ARG A 168 5.54 3.22 11.71
CA ARG A 168 5.97 3.95 12.92
C ARG A 168 6.13 5.43 12.68
N TYR A 169 6.57 5.83 11.49
CA TYR A 169 6.78 7.24 11.16
C TYR A 169 5.49 7.93 10.76
N PHE A 170 4.60 7.23 10.03
CA PHE A 170 3.30 7.74 9.58
C PHE A 170 2.13 6.95 10.19
N PRO A 171 2.02 6.84 11.52
CA PRO A 171 1.02 5.97 12.15
C PRO A 171 -0.42 6.41 11.90
N ASN A 172 -0.63 7.68 11.54
CA ASN A 172 -1.94 8.26 11.24
C ASN A 172 -2.31 8.18 9.75
N GLN A 173 -1.51 7.49 8.93
CA GLN A 173 -1.79 7.26 7.52
C GLN A 173 -2.08 5.79 7.28
N PHE A 174 -3.04 5.48 6.41
CA PHE A 174 -3.36 4.09 6.09
C PHE A 174 -2.16 3.42 5.41
N LEU A 175 -1.63 2.35 6.02
CA LEU A 175 -0.50 1.60 5.48
C LEU A 175 -0.98 0.48 4.53
N HIS A 176 -0.83 0.75 3.24
CA HIS A 176 -1.17 -0.16 2.16
C HIS A 176 0.02 -1.07 1.81
N TYR A 177 0.00 -2.30 2.30
CA TYR A 177 1.01 -3.30 1.99
C TYR A 177 0.78 -3.87 0.58
N HIS A 178 1.67 -3.53 -0.35
CA HIS A 178 1.76 -4.17 -1.64
C HIS A 178 2.74 -5.33 -1.61
N ARG A 179 2.38 -6.46 -2.24
CA ARG A 179 3.10 -7.74 -2.10
C ARG A 179 3.86 -8.16 -3.36
N ALA A 180 4.27 -7.22 -4.20
CA ALA A 180 5.00 -7.53 -5.45
C ALA A 180 6.12 -8.57 -5.21
N GLY A 181 6.22 -9.59 -6.07
CA GLY A 181 7.24 -10.64 -5.95
C GLY A 181 6.89 -11.83 -5.04
N HIS A 182 5.84 -11.73 -4.20
CA HIS A 182 5.52 -12.78 -3.21
C HIS A 182 5.30 -14.18 -3.80
N GLY A 183 4.81 -14.25 -5.04
CA GLY A 183 4.56 -15.52 -5.75
C GLY A 183 5.78 -16.43 -5.87
N MET A 184 7.00 -15.88 -5.74
CA MET A 184 8.24 -16.66 -5.68
C MET A 184 8.24 -17.70 -4.55
N VAL A 185 7.59 -17.40 -3.41
CA VAL A 185 7.54 -18.30 -2.25
C VAL A 185 6.12 -18.71 -1.86
N THR A 186 5.11 -17.88 -2.14
CA THR A 186 3.73 -18.18 -1.71
C THR A 186 2.95 -19.04 -2.69
N SER A 187 3.36 -19.10 -3.97
CA SER A 187 2.64 -19.88 -4.99
C SER A 187 2.49 -21.35 -4.59
N GLU A 188 1.38 -21.98 -4.90
CA GLU A 188 1.16 -23.41 -4.65
C GLU A 188 2.12 -24.29 -5.46
N ARG A 189 2.70 -23.75 -6.54
CA ARG A 189 3.70 -24.45 -7.38
C ARG A 189 5.10 -24.47 -6.75
N THR A 190 5.33 -23.77 -5.64
CA THR A 190 6.60 -23.84 -4.90
C THR A 190 6.43 -24.58 -3.58
N ASN A 191 7.36 -25.50 -3.33
CA ASN A 191 7.42 -26.32 -2.12
C ASN A 191 8.29 -25.69 -1.02
N ARG A 192 8.79 -24.47 -1.22
CA ARG A 192 9.70 -23.78 -0.29
C ARG A 192 9.11 -22.44 0.15
N GLY A 193 9.51 -21.99 1.34
CA GLY A 193 9.12 -20.69 1.88
C GLY A 193 7.89 -20.80 2.77
N TYR A 194 6.83 -20.07 2.46
CA TYR A 194 5.63 -19.98 3.30
C TYR A 194 4.36 -19.79 2.48
N SER A 195 3.21 -20.15 3.03
CA SER A 195 1.90 -19.97 2.42
C SER A 195 1.51 -18.49 2.37
N LEU A 196 0.50 -18.20 1.55
CA LEU A 196 -0.07 -16.86 1.52
C LEU A 196 -0.79 -16.51 2.85
N LEU A 197 -1.42 -17.47 3.52
CA LEU A 197 -2.01 -17.30 4.85
C LEU A 197 -0.96 -16.83 5.86
N ALA A 198 0.20 -17.49 5.92
CA ALA A 198 1.29 -17.10 6.80
C ALA A 198 1.77 -15.68 6.50
N HIS A 199 1.93 -15.33 5.21
CA HIS A 199 2.33 -13.98 4.79
C HIS A 199 1.35 -12.89 5.27
N MET A 200 0.04 -13.11 5.13
CA MET A 200 -0.98 -12.17 5.59
C MET A 200 -1.05 -12.05 7.12
N LYS A 201 -0.82 -13.15 7.86
CA LYS A 201 -0.77 -13.09 9.33
C LYS A 201 0.42 -12.24 9.79
N TRP A 202 1.58 -12.38 9.16
CA TRP A 202 2.72 -11.53 9.45
C TRP A 202 2.49 -10.06 9.09
N SER A 203 1.87 -9.76 7.94
CA SER A 203 1.62 -8.36 7.56
C SER A 203 0.71 -7.64 8.57
N ARG A 204 -0.28 -8.35 9.14
CA ARG A 204 -1.10 -7.80 10.24
C ARG A 204 -0.27 -7.51 11.48
N MET A 205 0.64 -8.41 11.86
CA MET A 205 1.53 -8.22 13.00
C MET A 205 2.53 -7.08 12.79
N LEU A 206 3.05 -6.90 11.56
CA LEU A 206 3.90 -5.77 11.18
C LEU A 206 3.17 -4.42 11.21
N GLY A 207 1.83 -4.45 11.10
CA GLY A 207 0.99 -3.27 11.21
C GLY A 207 0.46 -2.71 9.90
N ALA A 208 0.41 -3.52 8.84
CA ALA A 208 -0.30 -3.15 7.62
C ALA A 208 -1.79 -2.88 7.91
N SER A 209 -2.29 -1.72 7.46
CA SER A 209 -3.72 -1.37 7.52
C SER A 209 -4.54 -2.20 6.54
N GLY A 210 -3.97 -2.47 5.37
CA GLY A 210 -4.51 -3.38 4.37
C GLY A 210 -3.41 -4.07 3.58
N ILE A 211 -3.67 -5.29 3.11
CA ILE A 211 -2.77 -6.05 2.24
C ILE A 211 -3.59 -6.64 1.09
N HIS A 212 -3.01 -6.68 -0.11
CA HIS A 212 -3.58 -7.44 -1.22
C HIS A 212 -3.72 -8.91 -0.83
N THR A 213 -4.93 -9.46 -0.85
CA THR A 213 -5.20 -10.88 -0.52
C THR A 213 -5.26 -11.76 -1.76
N GLY A 214 -5.61 -11.20 -2.92
CA GLY A 214 -5.90 -11.94 -4.14
C GLY A 214 -7.30 -11.59 -4.60
N THR A 215 -7.77 -12.26 -5.65
CA THR A 215 -9.17 -12.14 -6.10
C THR A 215 -10.09 -13.17 -5.41
N MET A 216 -9.54 -14.02 -4.55
CA MET A 216 -10.16 -14.95 -3.60
C MET A 216 -9.14 -15.18 -2.47
#